data_AF-A0A099D5S2-F1
#
_entry.id   AF-A0A099D5S2-F1
#
_cell.length_a   1.000
_cell.length_b   1.000
_cell.length_c   1.000
_cell.angle_alpha   90.00
_cell.angle_beta   90.00
_cell.angle_gamma   90.00
#
_symmetry.space_group_name_H-M   'P 1'
#
loop_
_entity.id
_entity.type
_entity.pdbx_description
1 polymer ?
#
loop_
_entity_poly.entity_id
_entity_poly.type
_entity_poly.pdbx_seq_one_letter_code
_entity_poly.pdbx_strand_id
1 'polypeptide(L)'
;MHTRVPAAQVIAVLASLGAATVHAVVAVEHWSVWWGYGLQFVLAATAQLGWGITAALRGSRALLGIGVALQTVLLAAWAVTRTVGQPIGPAAGVAEPVGLPDTLTVLLEIVTVVGALAALAAKRNVPGSRSRYLSGVGVGGVIVLAATAVAALTAMSGGHHGPGGHHGTETGHHQDSDGETSRHETGDHHETTPPVTSTGSPSTAPTPPAEHEDGHSHQHG
;
A
#
# COMPACT_ATOMS: atom_id res chain seq x y z
N MET A 1 -42.12 22.63 -8.19
CA MET A 1 -41.56 22.21 -6.88
C MET A 1 -40.24 21.49 -7.12
N HIS A 2 -39.10 22.07 -6.75
CA HIS A 2 -37.83 21.34 -6.78
C HIS A 2 -37.73 20.50 -5.50
N THR A 3 -37.79 19.19 -5.63
CA THR A 3 -37.47 18.27 -4.53
C THR A 3 -36.00 18.47 -4.16
N ARG A 4 -35.74 19.05 -2.98
CA ARG A 4 -34.37 19.19 -2.48
C ARG A 4 -33.81 17.80 -2.19
N VAL A 5 -32.58 17.55 -2.63
CA VAL A 5 -31.84 16.34 -2.28
C VAL A 5 -31.63 16.32 -0.76
N PRO A 6 -31.86 15.20 -0.05
CA PRO A 6 -31.62 15.12 1.39
C PRO A 6 -30.16 15.41 1.73
N ALA A 7 -29.88 16.14 2.81
CA ALA A 7 -28.50 16.39 3.27
C ALA A 7 -27.72 15.08 3.48
N ALA A 8 -28.39 14.05 4.00
CA ALA A 8 -27.81 12.72 4.18
C ALA A 8 -27.36 12.08 2.85
N GLN A 9 -28.11 12.29 1.75
CA GLN A 9 -27.70 11.83 0.42
C GLN A 9 -26.47 12.60 -0.08
N VAL A 10 -26.41 13.91 0.15
CA VAL A 10 -25.24 14.72 -0.23
C VAL A 10 -24.00 14.23 0.52
N ILE A 11 -24.10 14.02 1.84
CA ILE A 11 -22.99 13.52 2.65
C ILE A 11 -22.58 12.10 2.19
N ALA A 12 -23.54 11.22 1.89
CA ALA A 12 -23.25 9.87 1.39
C ALA A 12 -22.49 9.89 0.07
N VAL A 13 -22.89 10.77 -0.85
CA VAL A 13 -22.20 11.00 -2.14
C VAL A 13 -20.77 11.46 -1.89
N LEU A 14 -20.58 12.50 -1.08
CA LEU A 14 -19.25 13.03 -0.79
C LEU A 14 -18.35 11.96 -0.17
N ALA A 15 -18.88 11.17 0.78
CA ALA A 15 -18.13 10.11 1.43
C ALA A 15 -17.72 9.00 0.45
N SER A 16 -18.60 8.63 -0.49
CA SER A 16 -18.28 7.64 -1.53
C SER A 16 -17.21 8.14 -2.49
N LEU A 17 -17.26 9.43 -2.87
CA LEU A 17 -16.23 10.04 -3.71
C LEU A 17 -14.89 10.15 -2.97
N GLY A 18 -14.94 10.40 -1.66
CA GLY A 18 -13.77 10.35 -0.78
C GLY A 18 -13.13 8.96 -0.76
N ALA A 19 -13.92 7.92 -0.47
CA ALA A 19 -13.46 6.53 -0.48
C ALA A 19 -12.87 6.13 -1.84
N ALA A 20 -13.54 6.51 -2.94
CA ALA A 20 -13.04 6.27 -4.30
C ALA A 20 -11.65 6.87 -4.53
N THR A 21 -11.41 8.07 -4.00
CA THR A 21 -10.12 8.75 -4.10
C THR A 21 -9.04 7.98 -3.34
N VAL A 22 -9.33 7.54 -2.12
CA VAL A 22 -8.35 6.79 -1.30
C VAL A 22 -8.03 5.44 -1.96
N HIS A 23 -9.04 4.71 -2.42
CA HIS A 23 -8.84 3.45 -3.15
C HIS A 23 -7.99 3.64 -4.41
N ALA A 24 -8.21 4.72 -5.18
CA ALA A 24 -7.41 5.01 -6.37
C ALA A 24 -5.92 5.26 -6.02
N VAL A 25 -5.64 5.96 -4.91
CA VAL A 25 -4.28 6.20 -4.43
C VAL A 25 -3.62 4.89 -3.97
N VAL A 26 -4.32 4.12 -3.13
CA VAL A 26 -3.82 2.85 -2.56
C VAL A 26 -3.59 1.78 -3.64
N ALA A 27 -4.35 1.85 -4.74
CA ALA A 27 -4.20 0.94 -5.87
C ALA A 27 -2.78 0.91 -6.45
N VAL A 28 -2.08 2.05 -6.47
CA VAL A 28 -0.74 2.17 -7.07
C VAL A 28 0.26 1.28 -6.33
N GLU A 29 0.29 1.38 -5.01
CA GLU A 29 1.18 0.58 -4.16
C GLU A 29 0.85 -0.91 -4.30
N HIS A 30 -0.43 -1.27 -4.21
CA HIS A 30 -0.87 -2.66 -4.30
C HIS A 30 -0.63 -3.28 -5.68
N TRP A 31 -0.72 -2.48 -6.75
CA TRP A 31 -0.41 -2.93 -8.10
C TRP A 31 1.05 -3.35 -8.25
N SER A 32 1.96 -2.64 -7.57
CA SER A 32 3.40 -2.93 -7.60
C SER A 32 3.76 -4.24 -6.89
N VAL A 33 2.99 -4.60 -5.85
CA VAL A 33 3.13 -5.88 -5.15
C VAL A 33 2.57 -7.02 -6.00
N TRP A 34 1.31 -6.88 -6.45
CA TRP A 34 0.67 -7.84 -7.34
C TRP A 34 -0.51 -7.18 -8.06
N TRP A 35 -0.53 -7.27 -9.39
CA TRP A 35 -1.54 -6.58 -10.22
C TRP A 35 -2.98 -6.85 -9.79
N GLY A 36 -3.29 -8.05 -9.27
CA GLY A 36 -4.64 -8.39 -8.83
C GLY A 36 -5.07 -7.66 -7.56
N TYR A 37 -4.15 -7.31 -6.65
CA TYR A 37 -4.44 -6.46 -5.50
C TYR A 37 -4.76 -5.05 -5.96
N GLY A 38 -3.94 -4.48 -6.85
CA GLY A 38 -4.20 -3.17 -7.44
C GLY A 38 -5.53 -3.12 -8.20
N LEU A 39 -5.85 -4.16 -8.98
CA LEU A 39 -7.10 -4.25 -9.74
C LEU A 39 -8.34 -4.19 -8.84
N GLN A 40 -8.34 -4.89 -7.70
CA GLN A 40 -9.44 -4.83 -6.73
C GLN A 40 -9.72 -3.38 -6.28
N PHE A 41 -8.66 -2.61 -5.96
CA PHE A 41 -8.81 -1.21 -5.58
C PHE A 41 -9.28 -0.32 -6.73
N VAL A 42 -8.81 -0.54 -7.96
CA VAL A 42 -9.28 0.19 -9.15
C VAL A 42 -10.77 -0.07 -9.40
N LEU A 43 -11.21 -1.32 -9.27
CA LEU A 43 -12.63 -1.68 -9.41
C LEU A 43 -13.48 -1.02 -8.33
N ALA A 44 -13.03 -1.06 -7.07
CA ALA A 44 -13.70 -0.39 -5.96
C ALA A 44 -13.80 1.13 -6.19
N ALA A 45 -12.70 1.78 -6.55
CA ALA A 45 -12.65 3.21 -6.84
C ALA A 45 -13.60 3.59 -7.98
N THR A 46 -13.59 2.82 -9.07
CA THR A 46 -14.45 3.09 -10.24
C THR A 46 -15.93 2.91 -9.90
N ALA A 47 -16.27 1.86 -9.15
CA ALA A 47 -17.65 1.61 -8.74
C ALA A 47 -18.15 2.72 -7.79
N GLN A 48 -17.34 3.12 -6.81
CA GLN A 48 -17.68 4.18 -5.86
C GLN A 48 -17.79 5.56 -6.52
N LEU A 49 -16.89 5.86 -7.46
CA LEU A 49 -16.95 7.09 -8.26
C LEU A 49 -18.21 7.12 -9.13
N GLY A 50 -18.48 6.04 -9.88
CA GLY A 50 -19.64 5.92 -10.75
C GLY A 50 -20.95 6.01 -9.96
N TRP A 51 -21.03 5.35 -8.81
CA TRP A 51 -22.18 5.48 -7.93
C TRP A 51 -22.33 6.90 -7.37
N GLY A 52 -21.26 7.50 -6.84
CA GLY A 52 -21.29 8.85 -6.27
C GLY A 52 -21.78 9.89 -7.29
N ILE A 53 -21.27 9.85 -8.52
CA ILE A 53 -21.69 10.73 -9.62
C ILE A 53 -23.16 10.49 -9.96
N THR A 54 -23.56 9.23 -10.20
CA THR A 54 -24.94 8.94 -10.63
C THR A 54 -25.97 9.23 -9.55
N ALA A 55 -25.64 8.99 -8.28
CA ALA A 55 -26.49 9.32 -7.13
C ALA A 55 -26.57 10.83 -6.87
N ALA A 56 -25.54 11.61 -7.21
CA ALA A 56 -25.60 13.06 -7.18
C ALA A 56 -26.55 13.62 -8.24
N LEU A 57 -26.54 13.03 -9.43
CA LEU A 57 -27.30 13.50 -10.59
C LEU A 57 -28.74 13.01 -10.62
N ARG A 58 -29.07 11.91 -9.92
CA ARG A 58 -30.37 11.23 -10.05
C ARG A 58 -31.00 10.94 -8.69
N GLY A 59 -32.23 11.41 -8.48
CA GLY A 59 -33.03 11.18 -7.26
C GLY A 59 -33.68 9.79 -7.17
N SER A 60 -32.99 8.73 -7.60
CA SER A 60 -33.55 7.37 -7.65
C SER A 60 -33.32 6.62 -6.34
N ARG A 61 -34.42 6.10 -5.75
CA ARG A 61 -34.34 5.23 -4.57
C ARG A 61 -33.62 3.92 -4.87
N ALA A 62 -33.78 3.38 -6.08
CA ALA A 62 -33.07 2.18 -6.50
C ALA A 62 -31.55 2.40 -6.54
N LEU A 63 -31.10 3.58 -6.99
CA LEU A 63 -29.67 3.94 -6.97
C LEU A 63 -29.13 4.02 -5.54
N LEU A 64 -29.89 4.56 -4.59
CA LEU A 64 -29.49 4.56 -3.17
C LEU A 64 -29.33 3.13 -2.64
N GLY A 65 -30.24 2.22 -2.98
CA GLY A 65 -30.14 0.80 -2.61
C GLY A 65 -28.91 0.12 -3.22
N ILE A 66 -28.61 0.39 -4.50
CA ILE A 66 -27.38 -0.08 -5.16
C ILE A 66 -26.13 0.41 -4.43
N GLY A 67 -26.14 1.66 -3.97
CA GLY A 67 -25.04 2.23 -3.19
C GLY A 67 -24.81 1.50 -1.88
N VAL A 68 -25.88 1.25 -1.12
CA VAL A 68 -25.80 0.47 0.11
C VAL A 68 -25.22 -0.92 -0.15
N ALA A 69 -25.68 -1.61 -1.19
CA ALA A 69 -25.17 -2.93 -1.55
C ALA A 69 -23.68 -2.87 -1.92
N LEU A 70 -23.29 -1.91 -2.78
CA LEU A 70 -21.90 -1.72 -3.20
C LEU A 70 -20.96 -1.53 -2.00
N GLN A 71 -21.27 -0.59 -1.12
CA GLN A 71 -20.43 -0.32 0.05
C GLN A 71 -20.39 -1.51 1.01
N THR A 72 -21.49 -2.24 1.16
CA THR A 72 -21.54 -3.44 2.01
C THR A 72 -20.61 -4.53 1.49
N VAL A 73 -20.54 -4.71 0.17
CA VAL A 73 -19.60 -5.67 -0.46
C VAL A 73 -18.16 -5.27 -0.20
N LEU A 74 -17.82 -3.98 -0.31
CA LEU A 74 -16.47 -3.48 -0.06
C LEU A 74 -16.06 -3.64 1.41
N LEU A 75 -16.95 -3.29 2.34
CA LEU A 75 -16.76 -3.52 3.77
C LEU A 75 -16.56 -5.01 4.11
N ALA A 76 -17.33 -5.89 3.47
CA ALA A 76 -17.17 -7.33 3.64
C ALA A 76 -15.82 -7.82 3.09
N ALA A 77 -15.42 -7.36 1.91
CA ALA A 77 -14.10 -7.68 1.34
C ALA A 77 -12.96 -7.20 2.25
N TRP A 78 -13.05 -5.98 2.78
CA TRP A 78 -12.11 -5.50 3.79
C TRP A 78 -12.09 -6.39 5.04
N ALA A 79 -13.26 -6.74 5.59
CA ALA A 79 -13.30 -7.60 6.78
C ALA A 79 -12.66 -8.98 6.54
N VAL A 80 -12.89 -9.58 5.37
CA VAL A 80 -12.26 -10.86 4.95
C VAL A 80 -10.75 -10.72 4.96
N THR A 81 -10.20 -9.72 4.28
CA THR A 81 -8.75 -9.53 4.19
C THR A 81 -8.09 -9.29 5.55
N ARG A 82 -8.82 -8.76 6.53
CA ARG A 82 -8.32 -8.48 7.90
C ARG A 82 -8.47 -9.66 8.86
N THR A 83 -9.27 -10.67 8.50
CA THR A 83 -9.57 -11.82 9.38
C THR A 83 -9.00 -13.13 8.86
N VAL A 84 -9.14 -13.38 7.56
CA VAL A 84 -8.67 -14.60 6.88
C VAL A 84 -7.59 -14.31 5.84
N GLY A 85 -7.28 -13.05 5.57
CA GLY A 85 -6.31 -12.65 4.54
C GLY A 85 -6.90 -12.59 3.14
N GLN A 86 -6.06 -12.27 2.17
CA GLN A 86 -6.47 -12.25 0.76
C GLN A 86 -6.83 -13.67 0.30
N PRO A 87 -7.90 -13.86 -0.48
CA PRO A 87 -8.28 -15.19 -0.98
C PRO A 87 -7.33 -15.68 -2.08
N ILE A 88 -6.67 -14.77 -2.78
CA ILE A 88 -5.77 -15.04 -3.91
C ILE A 88 -4.54 -14.13 -3.85
N GLY A 89 -3.47 -14.53 -4.53
CA GLY A 89 -2.24 -13.74 -4.65
C GLY A 89 -1.12 -14.16 -3.69
N PRO A 90 0.03 -13.46 -3.74
CA PRO A 90 1.25 -13.87 -3.05
C PRO A 90 1.13 -13.98 -1.52
N ALA A 91 0.24 -13.21 -0.90
CA ALA A 91 -0.01 -13.20 0.54
C ALA A 91 -1.33 -13.89 0.93
N ALA A 92 -1.80 -14.84 0.12
CA ALA A 92 -3.09 -15.49 0.37
C ALA A 92 -3.13 -16.20 1.73
N GLY A 93 -4.25 -16.07 2.45
CA GLY A 93 -4.45 -16.66 3.77
C GLY A 93 -3.74 -15.95 4.93
N VAL A 94 -3.00 -14.87 4.66
CA VAL A 94 -2.34 -14.06 5.69
C VAL A 94 -3.18 -12.82 5.96
N ALA A 95 -3.67 -12.68 7.20
CA ALA A 95 -4.45 -11.52 7.60
C ALA A 95 -3.64 -10.22 7.48
N GLU A 96 -4.20 -9.23 6.81
CA GLU A 96 -3.56 -7.93 6.64
C GLU A 96 -3.73 -7.06 7.90
N PRO A 97 -2.70 -6.31 8.30
CA PRO A 97 -2.82 -5.37 9.41
C PRO A 97 -3.81 -4.25 9.08
N VAL A 98 -4.43 -3.69 10.11
CA VAL A 98 -5.33 -2.55 9.95
C VAL A 98 -4.52 -1.26 9.88
N GLY A 99 -4.49 -0.66 8.69
CA GLY A 99 -3.86 0.64 8.47
C GLY A 99 -4.79 1.83 8.73
N LEU A 100 -4.20 3.01 8.95
CA LEU A 100 -4.95 4.26 9.05
C LEU A 100 -5.71 4.60 7.75
N PRO A 101 -5.11 4.50 6.53
CA PRO A 101 -5.83 4.77 5.29
C PRO A 101 -7.05 3.85 5.12
N ASP A 102 -6.89 2.56 5.44
CA ASP A 102 -7.98 1.58 5.37
C ASP A 102 -9.11 1.93 6.34
N THR A 103 -8.74 2.26 7.59
CA THR A 103 -9.72 2.60 8.64
C THR A 103 -10.56 3.81 8.24
N LEU A 104 -9.91 4.88 7.75
CA LEU A 104 -10.62 6.06 7.28
C LEU A 104 -11.49 5.76 6.06
N THR A 105 -11.04 4.89 5.17
CA THR A 105 -11.83 4.45 4.02
C THR A 105 -13.08 3.70 4.46
N VAL A 106 -12.95 2.72 5.37
CA VAL A 106 -14.08 2.00 5.97
C VAL A 106 -15.07 2.95 6.64
N LEU A 107 -14.59 3.97 7.36
CA LEU A 107 -15.46 4.99 7.96
C LEU A 107 -16.24 5.79 6.90
N LEU A 108 -15.59 6.18 5.81
CA LEU A 108 -16.27 6.84 4.68
C LEU A 108 -17.34 5.92 4.06
N GLU A 109 -17.04 4.64 3.90
CA GLU A 109 -17.99 3.66 3.37
C GLU A 109 -19.22 3.49 4.29
N ILE A 110 -19.00 3.41 5.61
CA ILE A 110 -20.07 3.38 6.60
C ILE A 110 -20.91 4.65 6.54
N VAL A 111 -20.28 5.83 6.43
CA VAL A 111 -21.00 7.11 6.27
C VAL A 111 -21.85 7.10 5.00
N THR A 112 -21.34 6.55 3.89
CA THR A 112 -22.14 6.36 2.66
C THR A 112 -23.35 5.46 2.90
N VAL A 113 -23.17 4.29 3.54
CA VAL A 113 -24.27 3.37 3.85
C VAL A 113 -25.33 4.05 4.72
N VAL A 114 -24.92 4.64 5.84
CA VAL A 114 -25.83 5.29 6.79
C VAL A 114 -26.55 6.47 6.12
N GLY A 115 -25.84 7.31 5.36
CA GLY A 115 -26.42 8.45 4.67
C GLY A 115 -27.41 8.04 3.57
N ALA A 116 -27.10 6.98 2.82
CA ALA A 116 -27.99 6.43 1.80
C ALA A 116 -29.25 5.79 2.42
N LEU A 117 -29.12 5.04 3.51
CA LEU A 117 -30.24 4.48 4.27
C LEU A 117 -31.11 5.57 4.88
N ALA A 118 -30.50 6.61 5.47
CA ALA A 118 -31.21 7.77 6.00
C ALA A 118 -31.98 8.52 4.90
N ALA A 119 -31.38 8.67 3.70
CA ALA A 119 -32.06 9.25 2.55
C ALA A 119 -33.22 8.38 2.03
N LEU A 120 -33.08 7.05 2.10
CA LEU A 120 -34.17 6.11 1.79
C LEU A 120 -35.31 6.19 2.81
N ALA A 121 -35.00 6.38 4.09
CA ALA A 121 -35.99 6.50 5.16
C ALA A 121 -36.65 7.89 5.23
N ALA A 122 -36.02 8.93 4.67
CA ALA A 122 -36.51 10.29 4.71
C ALA A 122 -37.89 10.43 4.02
N LYS A 123 -38.86 10.97 4.76
CA LYS A 123 -40.16 11.35 4.20
C LYS A 123 -39.99 12.60 3.34
N ARG A 124 -40.51 12.58 2.10
CA ARG A 124 -40.29 13.62 1.07
C ARG A 124 -40.70 15.06 1.45
N ASN A 125 -41.40 15.29 2.58
CA ASN A 125 -42.09 16.55 2.88
C ASN A 125 -41.89 17.09 4.31
N VAL A 126 -40.76 16.85 4.99
CA VAL A 126 -40.50 17.52 6.28
C VAL A 126 -39.90 18.91 6.02
N PRO A 127 -40.56 20.02 6.38
CA PRO A 127 -40.00 21.36 6.18
C PRO A 127 -38.77 21.55 7.09
N GLY A 128 -37.58 21.48 6.51
CA GLY A 128 -36.33 21.81 7.17
C GLY A 128 -35.95 23.28 6.96
N SER A 129 -35.38 23.93 7.98
CA SER A 129 -34.79 25.26 7.80
C SER A 129 -33.60 25.18 6.83
N ARG A 130 -33.56 26.09 5.85
CA ARG A 130 -32.45 26.22 4.88
C ARG A 130 -31.09 26.35 5.58
N SER A 131 -31.04 27.09 6.68
CA SER A 131 -29.82 27.28 7.48
C SER A 131 -29.31 25.94 8.02
N ARG A 132 -30.18 25.14 8.66
CA ARG A 132 -29.82 23.81 9.19
C ARG A 132 -29.33 22.85 8.10
N TYR A 133 -29.97 22.89 6.92
CA TYR A 133 -29.52 22.11 5.77
C TYR A 133 -28.10 22.51 5.34
N LEU A 134 -27.84 23.81 5.16
CA LEU A 134 -26.54 24.32 4.72
C LEU A 134 -25.46 24.04 5.76
N SER A 135 -25.73 24.24 7.04
CA SER A 135 -24.80 23.91 8.13
C SER A 135 -24.50 22.42 8.19
N GLY A 136 -25.53 21.56 8.08
CA GLY A 136 -25.35 20.11 8.11
C GLY A 136 -24.51 19.60 6.94
N VAL A 137 -24.82 20.05 5.71
CA VAL A 137 -24.03 19.71 4.52
C VAL A 137 -22.63 20.30 4.60
N GLY A 138 -22.47 21.55 5.05
CA GLY A 138 -21.18 22.20 5.17
C GLY A 138 -20.25 21.50 6.16
N VAL A 139 -20.72 21.28 7.39
CA VAL A 139 -19.93 20.58 8.42
C VAL A 139 -19.63 19.14 8.01
N GLY A 140 -20.64 18.39 7.55
CA GLY A 140 -20.45 17.02 7.09
C GLY A 140 -19.48 16.93 5.90
N GLY A 141 -19.59 17.85 4.95
CA GLY A 141 -18.70 17.92 3.79
C GLY A 141 -17.25 18.22 4.17
N VAL A 142 -17.02 19.15 5.11
CA VAL A 142 -15.67 19.46 5.62
C VAL A 142 -15.06 18.25 6.33
N ILE A 143 -15.82 17.55 7.17
CA ILE A 143 -15.33 16.35 7.87
C ILE A 143 -14.94 15.26 6.87
N VAL A 144 -15.80 14.98 5.88
CA VAL A 144 -15.53 13.99 4.84
C VAL A 144 -14.28 14.36 4.03
N LEU A 145 -14.15 15.63 3.65
CA LEU A 145 -13.00 16.12 2.90
C LEU A 145 -11.72 15.98 3.71
N ALA A 146 -11.73 16.38 4.98
CA ALA A 146 -10.57 16.27 5.87
C ALA A 146 -10.16 14.80 6.07
N ALA A 147 -11.12 13.90 6.33
CA ALA A 147 -10.85 12.47 6.47
C ALA A 147 -10.25 11.87 5.19
N THR A 148 -10.80 12.23 4.02
CA THR A 148 -10.27 11.82 2.72
C THR A 148 -8.84 12.31 2.51
N ALA A 149 -8.58 13.58 2.79
CA ALA A 149 -7.26 14.18 2.61
C ALA A 149 -6.20 13.52 3.50
N VAL A 150 -6.54 13.26 4.78
CA VAL A 150 -5.65 12.55 5.71
C VAL A 150 -5.37 11.14 5.20
N ALA A 151 -6.40 10.39 4.84
CA ALA A 151 -6.26 9.02 4.35
C ALA A 151 -5.37 8.94 3.09
N ALA A 152 -5.63 9.81 2.11
CA ALA A 152 -4.86 9.86 0.87
C ALA A 152 -3.40 10.27 1.12
N LEU A 153 -3.16 11.29 1.96
CA LEU A 153 -1.80 11.73 2.27
C LEU A 153 -0.99 10.66 3.00
N THR A 154 -1.61 9.97 3.97
CA THR A 154 -0.97 8.84 4.66
C THR A 154 -0.65 7.70 3.71
N ALA A 155 -1.57 7.35 2.79
CA ALA A 155 -1.33 6.32 1.78
C ALA A 155 -0.17 6.69 0.85
N MET A 156 -0.11 7.94 0.38
CA MET A 156 1.00 8.41 -0.48
C MET A 156 2.36 8.46 0.25
N SER A 157 2.35 8.61 1.58
CA SER A 157 3.57 8.73 2.38
C SER A 157 4.20 7.38 2.75
N GLY A 158 3.69 6.26 2.24
CA GLY A 158 4.25 4.93 2.50
C GLY A 158 4.14 4.45 3.96
N GLY A 159 3.19 5.00 4.74
CA GLY A 159 2.94 4.58 6.12
C GLY A 159 4.17 4.65 7.03
N HIS A 160 4.60 5.86 7.42
CA HIS A 160 5.64 6.05 8.43
C HIS A 160 5.40 5.15 9.66
N HIS A 161 6.35 4.24 9.86
CA HIS A 161 6.66 3.41 11.02
C HIS A 161 5.75 3.59 12.25
N GLY A 162 5.08 2.51 12.66
CA GLY A 162 4.37 2.47 13.93
C GLY A 162 5.31 2.77 15.12
N PRO A 163 4.77 3.26 16.26
CA PRO A 163 5.55 3.49 17.46
C PRO A 163 5.87 2.15 18.13
N GLY A 164 6.97 1.51 17.73
CA GLY A 164 7.41 0.25 18.30
C GLY A 164 8.77 -0.19 17.77
N GLY A 165 9.84 0.22 18.44
CA GLY A 165 11.19 -0.23 18.10
C GLY A 165 12.34 0.61 18.67
N HIS A 166 12.27 1.01 19.95
CA HIS A 166 13.49 1.29 20.71
C HIS A 166 14.21 -0.03 21.03
N HIS A 167 15.54 0.02 21.10
CA HIS A 167 16.50 -1.01 21.55
C HIS A 167 17.15 -1.89 20.49
N GLY A 168 18.08 -1.28 19.73
CA GLY A 168 19.34 -1.93 19.37
C GLY A 168 20.43 -1.37 20.29
N THR A 169 20.81 -2.16 21.29
CA THR A 169 21.88 -1.89 22.25
C THR A 169 23.22 -1.70 21.53
N GLU A 170 23.88 -0.56 21.77
CA GLU A 170 25.33 -0.44 21.68
C GLU A 170 25.95 -1.45 22.65
N THR A 171 26.30 -2.63 22.15
CA THR A 171 27.25 -3.50 22.84
C THR A 171 28.63 -2.95 22.57
N GLY A 172 29.18 -2.27 23.57
CA GLY A 172 30.55 -1.80 23.58
C GLY A 172 31.53 -2.96 23.41
N HIS A 173 32.47 -2.79 22.48
CA HIS A 173 33.72 -3.52 22.48
C HIS A 173 34.81 -2.58 23.01
N HIS A 174 35.19 -2.84 24.26
CA HIS A 174 36.42 -2.37 24.88
C HIS A 174 37.62 -3.20 24.38
N GLN A 175 38.80 -2.58 24.48
CA GLN A 175 40.16 -3.14 24.57
C GLN A 175 40.82 -3.52 23.23
N ASP A 176 42.07 -3.11 22.90
CA ASP A 176 43.21 -2.80 23.77
C ASP A 176 44.02 -1.56 23.35
N SER A 177 44.52 -0.87 24.38
CA SER A 177 45.49 0.22 24.30
C SER A 177 46.78 -0.25 24.98
N ASP A 178 47.78 -0.65 24.20
CA ASP A 178 49.16 -0.75 24.66
C ASP A 178 50.01 0.21 23.83
N GLY A 179 50.43 1.29 24.47
CA GLY A 179 51.52 2.12 23.98
C GLY A 179 52.83 1.68 24.63
N GLU A 180 53.93 1.65 23.88
CA GLU A 180 55.16 2.30 24.32
C GLU A 180 56.11 2.58 23.15
N THR A 181 56.88 3.64 23.35
CA THR A 181 57.73 4.43 22.48
C THR A 181 59.10 3.81 22.19
N SER A 182 59.71 4.12 21.03
CA SER A 182 61.12 4.58 20.96
C SER A 182 61.53 5.11 19.59
N ARG A 183 62.47 6.07 19.64
CA ARG A 183 62.93 7.03 18.63
C ARG A 183 64.14 6.52 17.81
N HIS A 184 64.46 7.31 16.76
CA HIS A 184 65.81 7.53 16.15
C HIS A 184 66.31 6.37 15.25
N GLU A 185 66.98 6.55 14.11
CA GLU A 185 67.89 7.61 13.65
C GLU A 185 68.12 7.52 12.12
N THR A 186 68.56 8.65 11.56
CA THR A 186 69.02 8.96 10.20
C THR A 186 70.18 8.12 9.64
N GLY A 187 70.29 8.03 8.31
CA GLY A 187 71.52 7.63 7.61
C GLY A 187 71.37 7.48 6.11
N ASP A 188 71.78 8.52 5.36
CA ASP A 188 72.01 8.50 3.92
C ASP A 188 73.22 7.61 3.53
N HIS A 189 73.30 7.31 2.22
CA HIS A 189 74.51 7.18 1.37
C HIS A 189 74.71 5.84 0.62
N HIS A 190 74.79 6.03 -0.71
CA HIS A 190 75.64 5.39 -1.72
C HIS A 190 75.08 4.39 -2.75
N GLU A 191 75.19 4.87 -3.99
CA GLU A 191 74.95 4.36 -5.33
C GLU A 191 76.01 3.34 -5.82
N THR A 192 75.63 2.30 -6.60
CA THR A 192 76.23 1.94 -7.92
C THR A 192 75.58 0.70 -8.61
N THR A 193 74.97 0.97 -9.79
CA THR A 193 74.93 0.20 -11.07
C THR A 193 73.95 -1.00 -11.31
N PRO A 194 73.19 -1.01 -12.45
CA PRO A 194 72.23 -2.05 -12.92
C PRO A 194 72.78 -2.84 -14.16
N PRO A 195 72.02 -3.46 -15.13
CA PRO A 195 70.61 -3.91 -15.25
C PRO A 195 70.44 -5.35 -15.85
N VAL A 196 69.22 -5.94 -15.84
CA VAL A 196 68.62 -6.63 -17.02
C VAL A 196 67.08 -6.56 -16.97
N THR A 197 66.48 -6.19 -18.09
CA THR A 197 65.06 -5.95 -18.39
C THR A 197 64.31 -7.17 -18.96
N SER A 198 62.98 -7.01 -19.04
CA SER A 198 62.01 -7.61 -20.01
C SER A 198 61.19 -8.82 -19.50
N THR A 199 59.93 -8.65 -19.07
CA THR A 199 58.64 -8.45 -19.81
C THR A 199 57.97 -9.72 -20.33
N GLY A 200 56.69 -9.90 -19.97
CA GLY A 200 55.65 -10.38 -20.90
C GLY A 200 54.95 -11.71 -20.54
N SER A 201 53.69 -11.64 -20.10
CA SER A 201 52.66 -12.67 -20.32
C SER A 201 52.26 -12.69 -21.82
N PRO A 202 51.70 -13.78 -22.41
CA PRO A 202 50.27 -14.14 -22.19
C PRO A 202 49.87 -15.63 -22.35
N SER A 203 48.67 -15.94 -21.84
CA SER A 203 47.59 -16.80 -22.40
C SER A 203 47.91 -18.06 -23.22
N THR A 204 47.45 -19.24 -22.79
CA THR A 204 46.50 -20.14 -23.51
C THR A 204 46.18 -21.41 -22.71
N ALA A 205 44.94 -21.89 -22.84
CA ALA A 205 44.39 -23.13 -22.27
C ALA A 205 44.84 -24.40 -23.04
N PRO A 206 44.60 -25.60 -22.47
CA PRO A 206 44.06 -26.67 -23.31
C PRO A 206 42.95 -27.54 -22.67
N THR A 207 42.08 -28.00 -23.55
CA THR A 207 40.95 -28.96 -23.49
C THR A 207 41.42 -30.41 -23.21
N PRO A 208 40.56 -31.34 -22.71
CA PRO A 208 40.97 -32.62 -22.10
C PRO A 208 40.91 -33.83 -23.05
N PRO A 209 41.38 -35.04 -22.63
CA PRO A 209 41.05 -36.29 -23.29
C PRO A 209 40.14 -37.25 -22.49
N ALA A 210 39.12 -37.76 -23.21
CA ALA A 210 38.53 -39.12 -23.25
C ALA A 210 38.86 -40.14 -22.13
N GLU A 211 37.86 -40.61 -21.39
CA GLU A 211 37.08 -41.86 -21.61
C GLU A 211 37.83 -43.17 -21.28
N HIS A 212 37.42 -43.80 -20.18
CA HIS A 212 37.67 -45.21 -19.87
C HIS A 212 36.31 -45.90 -19.73
N GLU A 213 36.00 -46.77 -20.69
CA GLU A 213 34.87 -47.71 -20.65
C GLU A 213 35.25 -48.95 -19.83
N ASP A 214 34.42 -49.31 -18.85
CA ASP A 214 34.38 -50.65 -18.25
C ASP A 214 32.92 -51.07 -18.10
N GLY A 215 32.46 -51.97 -18.97
CA GLY A 215 31.07 -52.44 -19.03
C GLY A 215 30.98 -53.86 -19.56
N HIS A 216 30.94 -54.81 -18.62
CA HIS A 216 30.90 -56.26 -18.84
C HIS A 216 29.71 -56.74 -19.70
N SER A 217 29.98 -57.68 -20.61
CA SER A 217 28.97 -58.54 -21.22
C SER A 217 29.36 -60.02 -21.06
N HIS A 218 28.57 -60.75 -20.27
CA HIS A 218 28.56 -62.21 -20.23
C HIS A 218 27.11 -62.69 -20.26
N GLN A 219 26.68 -63.28 -21.39
CA GLN A 219 25.63 -64.29 -21.38
C GLN A 219 25.68 -65.15 -22.65
N HIS A 220 25.95 -66.44 -22.45
CA HIS A 220 25.60 -67.54 -23.34
C HIS A 220 25.07 -68.67 -22.46
N GLY A 221 23.89 -69.20 -22.79
CA GLY A 221 23.38 -70.48 -22.25
C GLY A 221 22.25 -70.32 -21.25
#